data_AF-A0A829HN11-F1
#
_entry.id   AF-A0A829HN11-F1
#
_cell.length_a   1.000
_cell.length_b   1.000
_cell.length_c   1.000
_cell.angle_alpha   90.00
_cell.angle_beta   90.00
_cell.angle_gamma   90.00
#
_symmetry.space_group_name_H-M   'P 1'
#
loop_
_entity.id
_entity.type
_entity.pdbx_description
1 polymer ?
#
loop_
_entity_poly.entity_id
_entity_poly.type
_entity_poly.pdbx_seq_one_letter_code
_entity_poly.pdbx_strand_id
1 'polypeptide(L)'
;MLTILVEIMMSVFIANFKASEHPIINVVARGFLIMLAILVVGLFPLIKDGKEFSIVFSLMVSFLIGFIVSFLIFLIEFFFKYGERKK
;
A
#
# COMPACT_ATOMS: atom_id res chain seq x y z
N MET A 1 -9.88 -15.53 -5.35
CA MET A 1 -9.56 -14.89 -6.65
C MET A 1 -9.03 -13.46 -6.46
N LEU A 2 -9.70 -12.61 -5.67
CA LEU A 2 -9.22 -11.25 -5.36
C LEU A 2 -7.86 -11.21 -4.62
N THR A 3 -7.65 -12.12 -3.66
CA THR A 3 -6.38 -12.25 -2.92
C THR A 3 -5.20 -12.53 -3.84
N ILE A 4 -5.38 -13.42 -4.83
CA ILE A 4 -4.37 -13.74 -5.84
C ILE A 4 -4.05 -12.52 -6.70
N LEU A 5 -5.06 -11.72 -7.07
CA LEU A 5 -4.86 -10.48 -7.82
C LEU A 5 -4.04 -9.44 -7.02
N VAL A 6 -4.33 -9.30 -5.72
CA VAL A 6 -3.56 -8.43 -4.81
C VAL A 6 -2.12 -8.93 -4.66
N GLU A 7 -1.91 -10.23 -4.57
CA GLU A 7 -0.58 -10.85 -4.52
C GLU A 7 0.23 -10.62 -5.80
N ILE A 8 -0.39 -10.78 -6.97
CA ILE A 8 0.24 -10.52 -8.28
C ILE A 8 0.63 -9.04 -8.38
N MET A 9 -0.26 -8.13 -7.97
CA MET A 9 0.06 -6.71 -7.93
C MET A 9 1.23 -6.41 -6.99
N MET A 10 1.22 -6.94 -5.77
CA MET A 10 2.33 -6.74 -4.82
C MET A 10 3.65 -7.28 -5.35
N SER A 11 3.65 -8.47 -5.95
CA SER A 11 4.88 -9.11 -6.46
C SER A 11 5.48 -8.39 -7.67
N VAL A 12 4.65 -7.95 -8.63
CA VAL A 12 5.10 -7.10 -9.76
C VAL A 12 5.73 -5.80 -9.26
N PHE A 13 5.20 -5.23 -8.19
CA PHE A 13 5.72 -3.99 -7.64
C PHE A 13 6.96 -4.16 -6.77
N ILE A 14 7.05 -5.22 -5.96
CA ILE A 14 8.29 -5.56 -5.24
C ILE A 14 9.43 -5.75 -6.22
N ALA A 15 9.17 -6.39 -7.37
CA ALA A 15 10.15 -6.57 -8.44
C ALA A 15 10.58 -5.23 -9.08
N ASN A 16 9.63 -4.35 -9.41
CA ASN A 16 9.93 -3.04 -10.00
C ASN A 16 10.64 -2.08 -9.02
N PHE A 17 10.35 -2.18 -7.72
CA PHE A 17 10.94 -1.28 -6.72
C PHE A 17 12.33 -1.68 -6.25
N LYS A 18 12.67 -2.98 -6.28
CA LYS A 18 14.04 -3.42 -6.02
C LYS A 18 15.04 -2.84 -7.02
N ALA A 19 14.57 -2.36 -8.17
CA ALA A 19 15.36 -1.68 -9.21
C ALA A 19 15.41 -0.15 -9.08
N SER A 20 14.68 0.47 -8.14
CA SER A 20 14.62 1.93 -8.04
C SER A 20 15.66 2.48 -7.06
N GLU A 21 16.57 3.32 -7.55
CA GLU A 21 17.66 3.96 -6.79
C GLU A 21 17.18 5.06 -5.82
N HIS A 22 15.90 5.46 -5.89
CA HIS A 22 15.34 6.58 -5.14
C HIS A 22 14.39 6.11 -4.02
N PRO A 23 14.84 6.09 -2.75
CA PRO A 23 14.07 5.54 -1.63
C PRO A 23 12.74 6.26 -1.40
N ILE A 24 12.66 7.56 -1.68
CA ILE A 24 11.42 8.35 -1.52
C ILE A 24 10.33 7.86 -2.52
N ILE A 25 10.71 7.59 -3.76
CA ILE A 25 9.78 7.12 -4.80
C ILE A 25 9.28 5.71 -4.46
N ASN A 26 10.15 4.86 -3.87
CA ASN A 26 9.78 3.53 -3.38
C ASN A 26 8.72 3.58 -2.28
N VAL A 27 8.88 4.45 -1.28
CA VAL A 27 7.93 4.60 -0.18
C VAL A 27 6.57 5.09 -0.68
N VAL A 28 6.55 6.14 -1.49
CA VAL A 28 5.31 6.76 -1.98
C VAL A 28 4.50 5.78 -2.82
N ALA A 29 5.16 5.06 -3.73
CA ALA A 29 4.47 4.15 -4.62
C ALA A 29 4.04 2.84 -3.94
N ARG A 30 4.80 2.32 -2.96
CA ARG A 30 4.32 1.23 -2.09
C ARG A 30 3.08 1.66 -1.30
N GLY A 31 3.10 2.88 -0.78
CA GLY A 31 1.96 3.48 -0.11
C GLY A 31 0.70 3.53 -0.96
N PHE A 32 0.85 4.02 -2.19
CA PHE A 32 -0.22 4.09 -3.17
C PHE A 32 -0.80 2.71 -3.51
N LEU A 33 0.03 1.68 -3.57
CA LEU A 33 -0.42 0.31 -3.85
C LEU A 33 -1.19 -0.31 -2.71
N ILE A 34 -0.74 -0.10 -1.49
CA ILE A 34 -1.42 -0.60 -0.31
C ILE A 34 -2.81 0.07 -0.23
N MET A 35 -2.87 1.37 -0.49
CA MET A 35 -4.14 2.09 -0.61
C MET A 35 -5.04 1.47 -1.68
N LEU A 36 -4.51 1.21 -2.88
CA LEU A 36 -5.29 0.65 -3.99
C LEU A 36 -5.76 -0.78 -3.70
N ALA A 37 -4.91 -1.61 -3.08
CA ALA A 37 -5.25 -2.96 -2.68
C ALA A 37 -6.36 -2.97 -1.61
N ILE A 38 -6.25 -2.13 -0.58
CA ILE A 38 -7.27 -2.01 0.48
C ILE A 38 -8.59 -1.50 -0.11
N LEU A 39 -8.53 -0.56 -1.05
CA LEU A 39 -9.71 -0.04 -1.73
C LEU A 39 -10.40 -1.12 -2.56
N VAL A 40 -9.65 -1.92 -3.32
CA VAL A 40 -10.20 -3.04 -4.10
C VAL A 40 -10.79 -4.11 -3.19
N VAL A 41 -10.12 -4.43 -2.07
CA VAL A 41 -10.60 -5.39 -1.07
C VAL A 41 -11.85 -4.88 -0.36
N GLY A 42 -11.94 -3.58 -0.05
CA GLY A 42 -13.09 -2.96 0.62
C GLY A 42 -14.31 -2.79 -0.31
N LEU A 43 -14.09 -2.48 -1.59
CA LEU A 43 -15.16 -2.35 -2.58
C LEU A 43 -15.72 -3.71 -3.03
N PHE A 44 -14.94 -4.78 -2.97
CA PHE A 44 -15.40 -6.10 -3.39
C PHE A 44 -16.65 -6.61 -2.65
N PRO A 45 -16.73 -6.60 -1.30
CA PRO A 45 -17.95 -6.96 -0.58
C PRO A 45 -19.09 -5.96 -0.82
N LEU A 46 -18.80 -4.71 -1.17
CA LEU A 46 -19.84 -3.73 -1.55
C LEU A 46 -20.62 -4.20 -2.78
N ILE A 47 -19.89 -4.67 -3.80
CA ILE A 47 -20.46 -5.15 -5.07
C ILE A 47 -21.13 -6.51 -4.88
N LYS A 48 -20.57 -7.38 -4.03
CA LYS A 48 -21.05 -8.76 -3.87
C LYS A 48 -22.22 -8.94 -2.93
N ASP A 49 -22.20 -8.27 -1.78
CA ASP A 49 -23.20 -8.46 -0.71
C ASP A 49 -24.29 -7.37 -0.71
N GLY A 50 -24.20 -6.38 -1.61
CA GLY A 50 -25.16 -5.28 -1.70
C GLY A 50 -25.28 -4.43 -0.44
N LYS A 51 -24.31 -4.54 0.49
CA LYS A 51 -24.29 -3.75 1.71
C LYS A 51 -24.10 -2.28 1.37
N GLU A 52 -24.94 -1.42 1.94
CA GLU A 52 -24.94 0.03 1.76
C GLU A 52 -23.75 0.74 2.44
N PHE A 53 -22.54 0.23 2.32
CA PHE A 53 -21.38 1.02 2.70
C PHE A 53 -21.18 2.15 1.69
N SER A 54 -21.07 3.39 2.17
CA SER A 54 -20.77 4.51 1.30
C SER A 54 -19.41 4.32 0.62
N ILE A 55 -19.36 4.44 -0.70
CA ILE A 55 -18.12 4.41 -1.49
C ILE A 55 -17.12 5.44 -0.94
N VAL A 56 -17.63 6.60 -0.49
CA VAL A 56 -16.82 7.66 0.13
C VAL A 56 -16.18 7.18 1.44
N PHE A 57 -16.91 6.42 2.26
CA PHE A 57 -16.37 5.84 3.48
C PHE A 57 -15.26 4.83 3.19
N SER A 58 -15.46 3.95 2.21
CA SER A 58 -14.43 2.98 1.79
C SER A 58 -13.17 3.67 1.25
N LEU A 59 -13.34 4.75 0.47
CA LEU A 59 -12.22 5.59 0.00
C LEU A 59 -11.47 6.26 1.15
N MET A 60 -12.19 6.85 2.10
CA MET A 60 -11.61 7.56 3.23
C MET A 60 -10.80 6.62 4.14
N VAL A 61 -11.34 5.45 4.45
CA VAL A 61 -10.65 4.41 5.23
C VAL A 61 -9.41 3.89 4.48
N SER A 62 -9.53 3.63 3.18
CA SER A 62 -8.40 3.16 2.36
C SER A 62 -7.27 4.18 2.31
N PHE A 63 -7.60 5.47 2.22
CA PHE A 63 -6.64 6.56 2.21
C PHE A 63 -5.93 6.69 3.57
N LEU A 64 -6.69 6.62 4.67
CA LEU A 64 -6.15 6.72 6.02
C LEU A 64 -5.18 5.57 6.33
N ILE A 65 -5.59 4.33 6.03
CA ILE A 65 -4.75 3.15 6.27
C ILE A 65 -3.55 3.17 5.33
N GLY A 66 -3.74 3.50 4.05
CA GLY A 66 -2.65 3.64 3.08
C GLY A 66 -1.60 4.66 3.56
N PHE A 67 -2.03 5.80 4.07
CA PHE A 67 -1.14 6.84 4.60
C PHE A 67 -0.38 6.36 5.84
N ILE A 68 -1.05 5.74 6.82
CA ILE A 68 -0.42 5.22 8.05
C ILE A 68 0.65 4.18 7.72
N VAL A 69 0.34 3.23 6.83
CA VAL A 69 1.28 2.18 6.43
C VAL A 69 2.48 2.76 5.66
N SER A 70 2.23 3.73 4.78
CA SER A 70 3.31 4.46 4.08
C SER A 70 4.26 5.15 5.06
N PHE A 71 3.69 5.82 6.06
CA PHE A 71 4.46 6.52 7.09
C PHE A 71 5.28 5.54 7.94
N LEU A 72 4.71 4.39 8.30
CA LEU A 72 5.42 3.35 9.04
C LEU A 72 6.62 2.79 8.25
N ILE A 73 6.43 2.51 6.95
CA ILE A 73 7.50 2.04 6.06
C ILE A 73 8.60 3.09 5.92
N PHE A 74 8.22 4.36 5.77
CA PHE A 74 9.17 5.48 5.74
C PHE A 74 10.02 5.53 7.01
N LEU A 75 9.40 5.36 8.18
CA LEU A 75 10.10 5.33 9.46
C LEU A 75 11.11 4.18 9.50
N ILE A 76 10.72 2.98 9.08
CA ILE A 76 11.60 1.80 9.03
C ILE A 76 12.79 2.04 8.10
N GLU A 77 12.56 2.55 6.89
CA GLU A 77 13.65 2.89 5.96
C GLU A 77 14.58 3.96 6.54
N PHE A 78 14.04 4.98 7.20
CA PHE A 78 14.83 6.03 7.82
C PHE A 78 15.75 5.45 8.92
N PHE A 79 15.21 4.61 9.81
CA PHE A 79 16.01 3.97 10.86
C PHE A 79 17.08 3.03 10.30
N PHE A 80 16.77 2.22 9.28
CA PHE A 80 17.74 1.34 8.64
C PHE A 80 18.86 2.11 7.94
N LYS A 81 18.51 3.13 7.14
CA LYS A 81 19.49 3.97 6.44
C LYS A 81 20.34 4.81 7.41
N TYR A 82 19.80 5.16 8.57
CA TYR A 82 20.55 5.84 9.63
C TYR A 82 21.48 4.87 10.37
N GLY A 83 21.07 3.62 10.56
CA GLY A 83 21.88 2.55 11.15
C GLY A 83 23.09 2.17 10.29
N GLU A 84 22.93 2.12 8.96
CA GLU A 84 24.05 1.89 8.04
C GLU A 84 25.06 3.05 8.04
N ARG A 85 24.61 4.30 8.18
CA ARG A 85 25.53 5.46 8.21
C ARG A 85 26.39 5.56 9.47
N LYS A 86 26.11 4.77 10.51
CA LYS A 86 26.89 4.72 11.76
C LYS A 86 27.90 3.57 11.84
N LYS A 87 27.93 2.66 10.86
CA LYS A 87 28.97 1.64 10.69
C LYS A 87 30.02 2.12 9.70
#